data_AF-A0AAE9F2I2-F1
#
_entry.id   AF-A0AAE9F2I2-F1
#
_cell.length_a   1.000
_cell.length_b   1.000
_cell.length_c   1.000
_cell.angle_alpha   90.00
_cell.angle_beta   90.00
_cell.angle_gamma   90.00
#
_symmetry.space_group_name_H-M   'P 1'
#
loop_
_entity.id
_entity.type
_entity.pdbx_description
1 polymer ?
#
loop_
_entity_poly.entity_id
_entity_poly.type
_entity_poly.pdbx_seq_one_letter_code
_entity_poly.pdbx_strand_id
1 'polypeptide(L)'
;MTELGLGSLTEVNCDGFSVKVNEKLKILNMPDIKKMKNPTKPNKEVYVGIADNSKSFCISPLEMYNFLGIPTAGVDQIYADSYCKMDTICTKLSKNCIWILGDVKITTNCDLENMKSVEAIFGGITISGTNITDFSFLENLKYVAQLEQ
;
A
#
# COMPACT_ATOMS: atom_id res chain seq x y z
N MET A 1 12.78 -6.38 -18.86
CA MET A 1 11.69 -6.97 -18.07
C MET A 1 10.72 -5.86 -17.73
N THR A 2 9.45 -5.95 -18.14
CA THR A 2 8.42 -4.93 -17.87
C THR A 2 7.58 -5.25 -16.64
N GLU A 3 7.59 -6.50 -16.20
CA GLU A 3 6.97 -7.02 -14.97
C GLU A 3 7.79 -8.20 -14.45
N LEU A 4 7.66 -8.56 -13.16
CA LEU A 4 8.29 -9.78 -12.63
C LEU A 4 7.55 -11.06 -13.07
N GLY A 5 6.23 -10.96 -13.28
CA GLY A 5 5.40 -12.08 -13.74
C GLY A 5 5.21 -13.19 -12.70
N LEU A 6 5.36 -12.87 -11.41
CA LEU A 6 5.28 -13.80 -10.28
C LEU A 6 3.82 -13.98 -9.82
N GLY A 7 2.92 -14.20 -10.78
CA GLY A 7 1.47 -14.20 -10.58
C GLY A 7 0.95 -15.24 -9.58
N SER A 8 1.67 -16.33 -9.37
CA SER A 8 1.30 -17.42 -8.45
C SER A 8 2.15 -17.46 -7.16
N LEU A 9 3.01 -16.47 -6.94
CA LEU A 9 3.88 -16.42 -5.76
C LEU A 9 3.05 -16.05 -4.52
N THR A 10 2.94 -16.99 -3.59
CA THR A 10 2.13 -16.84 -2.37
C THR A 10 2.94 -16.71 -1.08
N GLU A 11 4.19 -17.18 -1.08
CA GLU A 11 5.07 -17.19 0.08
C GLU A 11 6.51 -16.85 -0.33
N VAL A 12 7.13 -15.95 0.44
CA VAL A 12 8.56 -15.67 0.41
C VAL A 12 9.19 -16.24 1.69
N ASN A 13 10.21 -17.07 1.54
CA ASN A 13 10.93 -17.68 2.66
C ASN A 13 12.43 -17.36 2.57
N CYS A 14 12.80 -16.14 2.93
CA CYS A 14 14.15 -15.60 2.91
C CYS A 14 14.30 -14.48 3.94
N ASP A 15 15.52 -13.98 4.13
CA ASP A 15 15.79 -12.82 4.98
C ASP A 15 15.36 -11.49 4.37
N GLY A 16 15.33 -11.39 3.03
CA GLY A 16 14.84 -10.22 2.31
C GLY A 16 14.40 -10.49 0.87
N PHE A 17 13.41 -9.73 0.43
CA PHE A 17 12.93 -9.68 -0.95
C PHE A 17 13.30 -8.32 -1.56
N SER A 18 14.10 -8.33 -2.63
CA SER A 18 14.64 -7.12 -3.22
C SER A 18 14.46 -7.07 -4.74
N VAL A 19 13.92 -5.97 -5.24
CA VAL A 19 13.73 -5.67 -6.68
C VAL A 19 14.38 -4.33 -6.99
N LYS A 20 15.59 -4.37 -7.55
CA LYS A 20 16.42 -3.17 -7.75
C LYS A 20 16.99 -3.08 -9.16
N VAL A 21 17.19 -1.85 -9.64
CA VAL A 21 17.93 -1.53 -10.88
C VAL A 21 17.30 -2.15 -12.13
N ASN A 22 15.96 -2.11 -12.24
CA ASN A 22 15.24 -2.57 -13.43
C ASN A 22 14.67 -1.39 -14.22
N GLU A 23 15.47 -0.83 -15.13
CA GLU A 23 15.14 0.37 -15.92
C GLU A 23 13.85 0.29 -16.75
N LYS A 24 13.42 -0.95 -17.07
CA LYS A 24 12.23 -1.22 -17.89
C LYS A 24 11.04 -1.73 -17.09
N LEU A 25 11.19 -2.02 -15.79
CA LEU A 25 10.14 -2.60 -14.95
C LEU A 25 9.06 -1.55 -14.68
N LYS A 26 7.81 -1.87 -14.99
CA LYS A 26 6.66 -0.96 -14.84
C LYS A 26 5.74 -1.36 -13.70
N ILE A 27 5.63 -2.65 -13.42
CA ILE A 27 4.78 -3.23 -12.37
C ILE A 27 5.49 -4.46 -11.76
N LEU A 28 5.07 -4.90 -10.57
CA LEU A 28 5.59 -6.16 -9.99
C LEU A 28 4.87 -7.38 -10.58
N ASN A 29 3.53 -7.38 -10.57
CA ASN A 29 2.68 -8.51 -10.90
C ASN A 29 2.87 -9.68 -9.90
N MET A 30 2.62 -9.39 -8.63
CA MET A 30 2.65 -10.31 -7.48
C MET A 30 1.35 -10.24 -6.64
N PRO A 31 0.18 -10.49 -7.24
CA PRO A 31 -1.11 -10.23 -6.60
C PRO A 31 -1.44 -11.18 -5.43
N ASP A 32 -0.81 -12.36 -5.38
CA ASP A 32 -1.21 -13.45 -4.47
C ASP A 32 -0.30 -13.60 -3.23
N ILE A 33 0.64 -12.68 -3.01
CA ILE A 33 1.57 -12.75 -1.87
C ILE A 33 0.81 -12.65 -0.54
N LYS A 34 1.05 -13.62 0.35
CA LYS A 34 0.31 -13.76 1.62
C LYS A 34 1.22 -14.00 2.83
N LYS A 35 2.47 -14.39 2.62
CA LYS A 35 3.39 -14.79 3.70
C LYS A 35 4.82 -14.39 3.37
N MET A 36 5.51 -13.87 4.38
CA MET A 36 6.95 -13.68 4.35
C MET A 36 7.57 -14.24 5.62
N LYS A 37 8.60 -15.07 5.51
CA LYS A 37 9.26 -15.69 6.67
C LYS A 37 10.76 -15.60 6.54
N ASN A 38 11.43 -15.23 7.63
CA ASN A 38 12.87 -15.35 7.74
C ASN A 38 13.24 -16.73 8.30
N PRO A 39 13.82 -17.65 7.49
CA PRO A 39 14.07 -19.03 7.92
C PRO A 39 15.12 -19.14 9.02
N THR A 40 16.02 -18.15 9.11
CA THR A 40 17.11 -18.14 10.09
C THR A 40 16.72 -17.43 11.39
N LYS A 41 15.75 -16.51 11.32
CA LYS A 41 15.31 -15.68 12.45
C LYS A 41 13.78 -15.58 12.42
N PRO A 42 13.03 -16.57 12.92
CA PRO A 42 11.57 -16.62 12.78
C PRO A 42 10.82 -15.40 13.32
N ASN A 43 11.42 -14.68 14.27
CA ASN A 43 10.85 -13.47 14.89
C ASN A 43 11.30 -12.16 14.21
N LYS A 44 12.02 -12.24 13.09
CA LYS A 44 12.46 -11.07 12.32
C LYS A 44 11.64 -10.93 11.06
N GLU A 45 11.37 -9.68 10.72
CA GLU A 45 10.77 -9.30 9.46
C GLU A 45 11.64 -9.74 8.28
N VAL A 46 10.98 -10.06 7.17
CA VAL A 46 11.58 -10.15 5.84
C VAL A 46 11.61 -8.74 5.28
N TYR A 47 12.81 -8.25 5.00
CA TYR A 47 12.98 -6.93 4.44
C TYR A 47 12.40 -6.87 3.01
N VAL A 48 11.54 -5.89 2.73
CA VAL A 48 10.99 -5.63 1.38
C VAL A 48 11.63 -4.36 0.83
N GLY A 49 12.46 -4.52 -0.21
CA GLY A 49 13.16 -3.41 -0.86
C GLY A 49 12.86 -3.33 -2.34
N ILE A 50 12.24 -2.24 -2.79
CA ILE A 50 11.91 -1.98 -4.18
C ILE A 50 12.43 -0.59 -4.52
N ALA A 51 13.49 -0.49 -5.31
CA ALA A 51 14.18 0.78 -5.55
C ALA A 51 14.83 0.82 -6.94
N ASP A 52 15.20 2.02 -7.40
CA ASP A 52 16.01 2.21 -8.61
C ASP A 52 15.43 1.54 -9.87
N ASN A 53 14.11 1.39 -9.94
CA ASN A 53 13.42 0.82 -11.10
C ASN A 53 13.06 1.92 -12.11
N SER A 54 12.32 1.59 -13.17
CA SER A 54 11.89 2.58 -14.17
C SER A 54 11.23 3.80 -13.52
N LYS A 55 11.42 4.99 -14.09
CA LYS A 55 10.65 6.19 -13.71
C LYS A 55 9.14 6.04 -13.94
N SER A 56 8.73 5.02 -14.71
CA SER A 56 7.32 4.67 -14.91
C SER A 56 6.85 3.51 -14.05
N PHE A 57 7.69 3.05 -13.11
CA PHE A 57 7.32 2.00 -12.17
C PHE A 57 6.26 2.53 -11.21
N CYS A 58 5.13 1.82 -11.18
CA CYS A 58 4.11 2.02 -10.17
C CYS A 58 3.95 0.74 -9.35
N ILE A 59 3.63 0.89 -8.07
CA ILE A 59 3.21 -0.23 -7.22
C ILE A 59 1.69 -0.33 -7.21
N SER A 60 1.15 -1.54 -7.33
CA SER A 60 -0.30 -1.73 -7.24
C SER A 60 -0.80 -1.47 -5.82
N PRO A 61 -1.94 -0.77 -5.64
CA PRO A 61 -2.67 -0.72 -4.36
C PRO A 61 -2.86 -2.09 -3.71
N LEU A 62 -3.19 -3.13 -4.50
CA LEU A 62 -3.34 -4.50 -3.99
C LEU A 62 -2.02 -5.07 -3.44
N GLU A 63 -0.92 -4.85 -4.15
CA GLU A 63 0.40 -5.36 -3.74
C GLU A 63 0.86 -4.67 -2.45
N MET A 64 0.70 -3.35 -2.35
CA MET A 64 1.00 -2.61 -1.12
C MET A 64 0.10 -3.06 0.04
N TYR A 65 -1.20 -3.23 -0.18
CA TYR A 65 -2.13 -3.73 0.85
C TYR A 65 -1.71 -5.11 1.35
N ASN A 66 -1.33 -6.01 0.44
CA ASN A 66 -0.86 -7.34 0.80
C ASN A 66 0.44 -7.28 1.60
N PHE A 67 1.40 -6.44 1.21
CA PHE A 67 2.65 -6.29 1.98
C PHE A 67 2.40 -5.75 3.38
N LEU A 68 1.61 -4.69 3.53
CA LEU A 68 1.25 -4.12 4.83
C LEU A 68 0.43 -5.09 5.70
N GLY A 69 -0.35 -5.97 5.06
CA GLY A 69 -1.12 -7.01 5.72
C GLY A 69 -0.31 -8.22 6.18
N ILE A 70 0.97 -8.32 5.83
CA ILE A 70 1.86 -9.40 6.29
C ILE A 70 2.63 -8.89 7.52
N PRO A 71 2.35 -9.39 8.74
CA PRO A 71 2.97 -8.86 9.96
C PRO A 71 4.49 -8.99 10.03
N THR A 72 5.04 -9.87 9.20
CA THR A 72 6.47 -10.18 9.09
C THR A 72 7.11 -9.55 7.85
N ALA A 73 6.43 -8.66 7.14
CA ALA A 73 7.01 -7.90 6.03
C ALA A 73 7.50 -6.54 6.55
N GLY A 74 8.82 -6.33 6.48
CA GLY A 74 9.45 -5.05 6.79
C GLY A 74 9.36 -4.14 5.57
N VAL A 75 8.23 -3.44 5.44
CA VAL A 75 7.93 -2.52 4.33
C VAL A 75 8.45 -1.13 4.67
N ASP A 76 9.73 -0.90 4.41
CA ASP A 76 10.41 0.37 4.72
C ASP A 76 10.93 1.08 3.46
N GLN A 77 11.29 0.34 2.41
CA GLN A 77 11.91 0.91 1.21
C GLN A 77 11.19 0.50 -0.07
N ILE A 78 10.05 1.14 -0.35
CA ILE A 78 9.36 1.01 -1.64
C ILE A 78 9.35 2.38 -2.33
N TYR A 79 10.26 2.55 -3.28
CA TYR A 79 10.32 3.69 -4.17
C TYR A 79 9.58 3.37 -5.47
N ALA A 80 8.48 4.08 -5.68
CA ALA A 80 7.70 4.05 -6.91
C ALA A 80 7.32 5.49 -7.28
N ASP A 81 7.21 5.75 -8.59
CA ASP A 81 6.79 7.08 -9.08
C ASP A 81 5.34 7.38 -8.67
N SER A 82 4.52 6.33 -8.62
CA SER A 82 3.12 6.42 -8.21
C SER A 82 2.55 5.06 -7.80
N TYR A 83 1.33 5.08 -7.27
CA TYR A 83 0.50 3.89 -7.25
C TYR A 83 -0.14 3.67 -8.63
N CYS A 84 -0.26 2.41 -9.05
CA CYS A 84 -0.90 2.08 -10.32
C CYS A 84 -2.39 2.47 -10.29
N LYS A 85 -2.87 3.07 -11.39
CA LYS A 85 -4.30 3.37 -11.57
C LYS A 85 -5.09 2.07 -11.75
N MET A 86 -6.23 1.99 -11.08
CA MET A 86 -7.17 0.88 -11.20
C MET A 86 -8.58 1.45 -11.33
N ASP A 87 -9.41 0.91 -12.24
CA ASP A 87 -10.77 1.44 -12.44
C ASP A 87 -11.70 1.17 -11.24
N THR A 88 -11.33 0.22 -10.37
CA THR A 88 -12.13 -0.25 -9.24
C THR A 88 -11.83 0.46 -7.92
N ILE A 89 -10.82 1.34 -7.87
CA ILE A 89 -10.43 2.07 -6.66
C ILE A 89 -11.00 3.49 -6.66
N CYS A 90 -11.45 3.98 -5.51
CA CYS A 90 -11.92 5.36 -5.43
C CYS A 90 -10.72 6.31 -5.46
N THR A 91 -10.90 7.47 -6.09
CA THR A 91 -9.91 8.56 -6.07
C THR A 91 -10.28 9.70 -5.13
N LYS A 92 -11.42 9.56 -4.44
CA LYS A 92 -11.95 10.52 -3.46
C LYS A 92 -12.87 9.81 -2.48
N LEU A 93 -13.07 10.43 -1.33
CA LEU A 93 -14.01 9.96 -0.33
C LEU A 93 -15.43 9.90 -0.93
N SER A 94 -16.04 8.72 -0.88
CA SER A 94 -17.37 8.45 -1.40
C SER A 94 -17.97 7.22 -0.69
N LYS A 95 -19.29 7.06 -0.82
CA LYS A 95 -20.01 5.98 -0.15
C LYS A 95 -19.50 4.60 -0.58
N ASN A 96 -19.37 3.70 0.39
CA ASN A 96 -18.89 2.31 0.20
C ASN A 96 -17.46 2.20 -0.35
N CYS A 97 -16.67 3.27 -0.23
CA CYS A 97 -15.28 3.20 -0.64
C CYS A 97 -14.47 2.36 0.35
N ILE A 98 -13.85 1.28 -0.12
CA ILE A 98 -12.98 0.43 0.69
C ILE A 98 -11.54 0.94 0.63
N TRP A 99 -11.07 1.27 -0.57
CA TRP A 99 -9.71 1.74 -0.83
C TRP A 99 -9.74 3.09 -1.54
N ILE A 100 -8.92 4.03 -1.06
CA ILE A 100 -8.76 5.34 -1.68
C ILE A 100 -7.34 5.46 -2.25
N LEU A 101 -7.26 5.80 -3.54
CA LEU A 101 -6.04 6.17 -4.23
C LEU A 101 -5.89 7.70 -4.24
N GLY A 102 -4.92 8.20 -3.47
CA GLY A 102 -4.67 9.63 -3.27
C GLY A 102 -4.94 10.10 -1.85
N ASP A 103 -4.71 11.40 -1.64
CA ASP A 103 -4.78 11.99 -0.31
C ASP A 103 -6.22 12.26 0.13
N VAL A 104 -6.48 12.02 1.42
CA VAL A 104 -7.77 12.32 2.07
C VAL A 104 -7.62 13.53 2.98
N LYS A 105 -8.43 14.57 2.74
CA LYS A 105 -8.52 15.73 3.61
C LYS A 105 -9.85 15.77 4.35
N ILE A 106 -9.79 15.74 5.67
CA ILE A 106 -10.94 15.85 6.57
C ILE A 106 -11.00 17.29 7.10
N THR A 107 -12.14 17.93 6.85
CA THR A 107 -12.47 19.31 7.23
C THR A 107 -13.89 19.34 7.84
N THR A 108 -14.36 20.50 8.33
CA THR A 108 -15.70 20.64 8.92
C THR A 108 -16.86 20.16 8.04
N ASN A 109 -16.70 20.18 6.72
CA ASN A 109 -17.77 19.88 5.77
C ASN A 109 -17.71 18.43 5.23
N CYS A 110 -16.82 17.60 5.77
CA CYS A 110 -16.66 16.22 5.34
C CYS A 110 -17.74 15.33 5.95
N ASP A 111 -18.39 14.51 5.12
CA ASP A 111 -19.27 13.45 5.57
C ASP A 111 -18.43 12.26 6.09
N LEU A 112 -18.28 12.21 7.42
CA LEU A 112 -17.48 11.21 8.12
C LEU A 112 -18.03 9.79 8.00
N GLU A 113 -19.32 9.62 7.65
CA GLU A 113 -19.90 8.28 7.45
C GLU A 113 -19.21 7.54 6.30
N ASN A 114 -18.74 8.26 5.28
CA ASN A 114 -18.03 7.65 4.16
C ASN A 114 -16.65 7.09 4.55
N MET A 115 -16.08 7.53 5.69
CA MET A 115 -14.80 7.00 6.19
C MET A 115 -14.96 5.64 6.87
N LYS A 116 -16.16 5.30 7.37
CA LYS A 116 -16.39 4.06 8.10
C LYS A 116 -16.12 2.81 7.26
N SER A 117 -16.28 2.87 5.93
CA SER A 117 -15.96 1.72 5.07
C SER A 117 -14.50 1.66 4.62
N VAL A 118 -13.72 2.73 4.83
CA VAL A 118 -12.37 2.85 4.28
C VAL A 118 -11.41 1.99 5.08
N GLU A 119 -10.77 1.04 4.42
CA GLU A 119 -9.73 0.19 5.00
C GLU A 119 -8.31 0.67 4.71
N ALA A 120 -8.09 1.30 3.56
CA ALA A 120 -6.76 1.74 3.15
C ALA A 120 -6.79 3.05 2.35
N ILE A 121 -5.82 3.90 2.63
CA ILE A 121 -5.52 5.12 1.89
C ILE A 121 -4.12 4.98 1.30
N PHE A 122 -4.03 4.94 -0.04
CA PHE A 122 -2.77 4.94 -0.79
C PHE A 122 -2.38 6.38 -1.11
N GLY A 123 -1.94 7.06 -0.06
CA GLY A 123 -1.72 8.50 0.03
C GLY A 123 -1.63 8.92 1.49
N GLY A 124 -1.72 10.22 1.76
CA GLY A 124 -1.78 10.78 3.10
C GLY A 124 -3.21 11.02 3.60
N ILE A 125 -3.35 11.12 4.92
CA ILE A 125 -4.56 11.64 5.57
C ILE A 125 -4.23 12.94 6.31
N THR A 126 -5.01 13.99 6.06
CA THR A 126 -4.88 15.29 6.75
C THR A 126 -6.20 15.65 7.41
N ILE A 127 -6.16 15.86 8.72
CA ILE A 127 -7.34 16.28 9.51
C ILE A 127 -7.04 17.69 10.02
N SER A 128 -7.81 18.68 9.57
CA SER A 128 -7.49 20.09 9.83
C SER A 128 -8.74 20.96 9.95
N GLY A 129 -8.72 21.90 10.89
CA GLY A 129 -9.84 22.83 11.12
C GLY A 129 -11.16 22.12 11.40
N THR A 130 -11.19 21.17 12.34
CA THR A 130 -12.39 20.40 12.69
C THR A 130 -12.68 20.48 14.19
N ASN A 131 -13.92 20.21 14.59
CA ASN A 131 -14.32 20.03 15.99
C ASN A 131 -14.41 18.54 16.36
N ILE A 132 -13.71 17.67 15.63
CA ILE A 132 -13.69 16.23 15.87
C ILE A 132 -13.09 15.97 17.26
N THR A 133 -13.80 15.21 18.09
CA THR A 133 -13.35 14.86 19.45
C THR A 133 -12.93 13.40 19.59
N ASP A 134 -13.28 12.56 18.62
CA ASP A 134 -12.90 11.14 18.54
C ASP A 134 -12.72 10.68 17.09
N PHE A 135 -12.01 9.56 16.89
CA PHE A 135 -11.72 8.99 15.58
C PHE A 135 -12.56 7.73 15.27
N SER A 136 -13.74 7.57 15.88
CA SER A 136 -14.59 6.39 15.67
C SER A 136 -15.02 6.20 14.22
N PHE A 137 -15.07 7.27 13.43
CA PHE A 137 -15.34 7.20 11.99
C PHE A 137 -14.21 6.53 11.18
N LEU A 138 -13.05 6.25 11.77
CA LEU A 138 -11.92 5.51 11.19
C LEU A 138 -11.90 4.03 11.61
N GLU A 139 -13.00 3.49 12.14
CA GLU A 139 -13.06 2.15 12.75
C GLU A 139 -12.48 1.01 11.88
N ASN A 140 -12.59 1.11 10.55
CA ASN A 140 -12.07 0.10 9.62
C ASN A 140 -10.73 0.46 8.98
N LEU A 141 -10.20 1.67 9.21
CA LEU A 141 -8.94 2.12 8.59
C LEU A 141 -7.76 1.33 9.17
N LYS A 142 -7.16 0.50 8.33
CA LYS A 142 -6.00 -0.33 8.67
C LYS A 142 -4.70 0.33 8.24
N TYR A 143 -4.68 0.94 7.05
CA TYR A 143 -3.45 1.41 6.42
C TYR A 143 -3.57 2.82 5.85
N VAL A 144 -2.54 3.63 6.08
CA VAL A 144 -2.25 4.87 5.35
C VAL A 144 -0.84 4.73 4.81
N ALA A 145 -0.72 4.64 3.49
CA ALA A 145 0.50 4.25 2.80
C ALA A 145 0.88 5.33 1.80
N GLN A 146 1.69 6.29 2.25
CA GLN A 146 2.29 7.30 1.38
C GLN A 146 3.61 6.76 0.83
N LEU A 147 3.86 6.94 -0.47
CA LEU A 147 5.15 6.61 -1.07
C LEU A 147 6.19 7.65 -0.66
N GLU A 148 7.41 7.20 -0.36
CA GLU A 148 8.55 8.11 -0.24
C GLU A 148 8.84 8.73 -1.61
N GLN A 149 9.01 10.06 -1.64
CA GLN A 149 9.36 10.84 -2.84
C GLN A 149 10.84 11.18 -2.86
#